data_AF-A0A2E7S9W6-F1
#
_entry.id   AF-A0A2E7S9W6-F1
#
_cell.length_a   1.000
_cell.length_b   1.000
_cell.length_c   1.000
_cell.angle_alpha   90.00
_cell.angle_beta   90.00
_cell.angle_gamma   90.00
#
_symmetry.space_group_name_H-M   'P 1'
#
loop_
_entity.id
_entity.type
_entity.pdbx_description
1 polymer ?
#
loop_
_entity_poly.entity_id
_entity_poly.type
_entity_poly.pdbx_seq_one_letter_code
_entity_poly.pdbx_strand_id
1 'polypeptide(L)' 'VIHQGWNRQLRRMASDCDYEVTHLVRTRLGIFTLDQLQPKEWVIV' A
#
# COMPACT_ATOMS: atom_id res chain seq x y z
N VAL A 1 9.37 2.79 -2.15
CA VAL A 1 9.10 1.42 -1.63
C VAL A 1 9.51 1.41 -0.17
N ILE A 2 8.70 0.84 0.73
CA ILE A 2 9.04 0.73 2.16
C ILE A 2 9.36 -0.72 2.52
N HIS A 3 10.29 -0.91 3.46
CA HIS A 3 10.69 -2.23 3.97
C HIS A 3 10.26 -2.47 5.41
N GLN A 4 9.45 -1.55 5.96
CA GLN A 4 8.92 -1.54 7.32
C GLN A 4 7.39 -1.42 7.29
N GLY A 5 6.73 -1.62 8.43
CA GLY A 5 5.27 -1.72 8.53
C GLY A 5 4.67 -1.04 9.76
N TRP A 6 5.14 0.16 10.13
CA TRP A 6 4.60 0.87 11.29
C TRP A 6 3.14 1.28 11.06
N ASN A 7 2.37 1.42 12.15
CA ASN A 7 0.96 1.79 12.05
C ASN A 7 0.76 3.09 11.26
N ARG A 8 -0.06 3.05 10.21
CA ARG A 8 -0.37 4.18 9.30
C ARG A 8 0.87 4.93 8.79
N GLN A 9 2.03 4.25 8.66
CA GLN A 9 3.32 4.89 8.44
C GLN A 9 3.33 5.88 7.27
N LEU A 10 2.90 5.46 6.07
CA LEU A 10 2.90 6.32 4.89
C LEU A 10 2.00 7.54 5.05
N ARG A 11 0.86 7.39 5.75
CA ARG A 11 -0.05 8.51 6.02
C ARG A 11 0.57 9.51 7.00
N ARG A 12 1.26 9.02 8.03
CA ARG A 12 1.96 9.87 9.00
C ARG A 12 3.14 10.59 8.34
N MET A 13 3.96 9.87 7.58
CA MET A 13 5.07 10.46 6.82
C MET A 13 4.62 11.55 5.84
N ALA A 14 3.48 11.36 5.16
CA ALA A 14 2.93 12.39 4.29
C ALA A 14 2.44 13.61 5.09
N SER A 15 1.74 13.37 6.21
CA SER A 15 1.27 14.43 7.10
C SER A 15 2.41 15.25 7.71
N ASP A 16 3.52 14.62 8.05
CA ASP A 16 4.73 15.30 8.57
C ASP A 16 5.38 16.21 7.51
N CYS A 17 5.04 15.99 6.24
CA CYS A 17 5.44 16.82 5.11
C CYS A 17 4.30 17.75 4.63
N ASP A 18 3.25 17.96 5.43
CA ASP A 18 2.07 18.78 5.10
C ASP A 18 1.24 18.28 3.89
N TYR A 19 1.29 16.97 3.62
CA TYR A 19 0.48 16.32 2.59
C TYR A 19 -0.58 15.38 3.16
N GLU A 20 -1.77 15.38 2.56
CA GLU A 20 -2.83 14.43 2.86
C GLU A 20 -2.87 13.28 1.85
N VAL A 21 -2.88 12.04 2.35
CA VAL A 21 -3.07 10.85 1.51
C VAL A 21 -4.57 10.58 1.32
N THR A 22 -5.11 10.99 0.17
CA THR A 22 -6.53 10.79 -0.17
C THR A 22 -6.86 9.36 -0.62
N HIS A 23 -5.90 8.66 -1.24
CA HIS A 23 -6.04 7.27 -1.67
C HIS A 23 -4.73 6.50 -1.48
N LEU A 24 -4.79 5.27 -0.96
CA LEU A 24 -3.60 4.44 -0.71
C LEU A 24 -3.87 2.98 -1.06
N VAL A 25 -3.17 2.48 -2.08
CA VAL A 25 -3.25 1.09 -2.54
C VAL A 25 -1.86 0.48 -2.50
N ARG A 26 -1.74 -0.72 -1.91
CA ARG A 26 -0.49 -1.49 -1.95
C ARG A 26 -0.51 -2.44 -3.13
N THR A 27 0.34 -2.19 -4.13
CA THR A 27 0.35 -2.96 -5.38
C THR A 27 1.28 -4.17 -5.37
N ARG A 28 2.24 -4.24 -4.44
CA ARG A 28 3.20 -5.35 -4.32
C ARG A 28 3.58 -5.62 -2.86
N LEU A 29 3.78 -6.88 -2.52
CA LEU A 29 4.35 -7.35 -1.26
C LEU A 29 5.32 -8.49 -1.54
N GLY A 30 6.63 -8.22 -1.43
CA GLY A 30 7.66 -9.19 -1.83
C GLY A 30 7.48 -9.59 -3.29
N ILE A 31 7.27 -10.89 -3.52
CA ILE A 31 7.04 -11.48 -4.84
C ILE A 31 5.59 -11.35 -5.32
N PHE A 32 4.65 -11.03 -4.44
CA PHE A 32 3.22 -10.95 -4.78
C PHE A 32 2.87 -9.57 -5.34
N THR A 33 2.13 -9.53 -6.43
CA THR A 33 1.64 -8.30 -7.09
C THR A 33 0.13 -8.34 -7.26
N LEU A 34 -0.54 -7.19 -7.24
CA LEU A 34 -1.96 -7.11 -7.58
C LEU A 34 -2.23 -7.44 -9.05
N ASP A 35 -1.32 -7.09 -9.96
CA ASP A 35 -1.43 -7.32 -11.41
C ASP A 35 -2.85 -7.02 -11.96
N GLN A 36 -3.58 -8.02 -12.48
CA GLN A 36 -4.91 -7.85 -13.06
C GLN A 36 -6.07 -8.04 -12.06
N LEU A 37 -5.77 -8.29 -10.79
CA LEU A 37 -6.76 -8.59 -9.77
C LEU A 37 -7.63 -7.37 -9.47
N GLN A 38 -8.94 -7.51 -9.65
CA GLN A 38 -9.88 -6.46 -9.32
C GLN A 38 -10.11 -6.39 -7.80
N PRO A 39 -10.57 -5.25 -7.27
CA PRO A 39 -10.93 -5.15 -5.86
C PRO A 39 -11.92 -6.26 -5.46
N LYS A 40 -11.61 -6.95 -4.36
CA LYS A 40 -12.35 -8.10 -3.79
C LYS A 40 -12.17 -9.44 -4.50
N GLU A 41 -11.42 -9.50 -5.59
CA GLU A 41 -10.99 -10.77 -6.16
C GLU A 41 -9.79 -11.36 -5.39
N TRP A 42 -9.61 -12.67 -5.50
CA TRP A 42 -8.46 -13.38 -4.97
C TRP A 42 -8.17 -14.60 -5.84
N VAL A 43 -6.90 -15.03 -5.85
CA VAL A 43 -6.45 -16.25 -6.52
C VAL A 43 -5.66 -17.09 -5.51
N ILE A 44 -5.70 -18.41 -5.66
CA ILE A 44 -4.81 -19.32 -4.91
C ILE A 44 -3.48 -19.36 -5.65
N VAL A 45 -2.40 -19.04 -4.92
CA VAL A 45 -1.02 -19.10 -5.41
C VAL A 45 -0.32 -20.27 -4.73
#